data_AF-A0A1H0BFZ1-F1
#
_entry.id   AF-A0A1H0BFZ1-F1
#
_cell.length_a   1.000
_cell.length_b   1.000
_cell.length_c   1.000
_cell.angle_alpha   90.00
_cell.angle_beta   90.00
_cell.angle_gamma   90.00
#
_symmetry.space_group_name_H-M   'P 1'
#
loop_
_entity.id
_entity.type
_entity.pdbx_description
1 polymer ?
#
loop_
_entity_poly.entity_id
_entity_poly.type
_entity_poly.pdbx_seq_one_letter_code
_entity_poly.pdbx_strand_id
1 'polypeptide(L)' 'MPSSDGQRGRPFRDHRQVIEGIVYRLRTGVAWRDLPESFGPWQTIWKRHKRFSTDGTWDKIHARLVAEADAAGAV' A
#
# COMPACT_ATOMS: atom_id res chain seq x y z
N MET A 1 1.07 -9.03 6.22
CA MET A 1 0.11 -8.04 5.67
C MET A 1 -1.19 -8.12 6.44
N PRO A 2 -1.93 -7.01 6.65
CA PRO A 2 -3.19 -7.04 7.39
C PRO A 2 -4.27 -7.80 6.63
N SER A 3 -4.91 -8.79 7.28
CA SER A 3 -5.98 -9.60 6.68
C SER A 3 -7.38 -9.06 7.03
N SER A 4 -8.36 -9.37 6.18
CA SER A 4 -9.79 -9.17 6.45
C SER A 4 -10.47 -10.39 7.06
N ASP A 5 -9.73 -11.48 7.32
CA ASP A 5 -10.30 -12.70 7.87
C ASP A 5 -11.03 -12.43 9.19
N GLY A 6 -12.27 -12.91 9.29
CA GLY A 6 -13.14 -12.70 10.46
C GLY A 6 -13.77 -11.31 10.58
N GLN A 7 -13.53 -10.37 9.66
CA GLN A 7 -14.18 -9.05 9.67
C GLN A 7 -15.52 -9.06 8.94
N ARG A 8 -16.55 -8.46 9.55
CA ARG A 8 -17.85 -8.22 8.89
C ARG A 8 -17.70 -7.11 7.84
N GLY A 9 -17.91 -7.45 6.57
CA GLY A 9 -17.91 -6.50 5.46
C GLY A 9 -17.37 -7.09 4.16
N ARG A 10 -17.15 -6.23 3.16
CA ARG A 10 -16.54 -6.66 1.89
C ARG A 10 -15.08 -7.07 2.15
N PRO A 11 -14.63 -8.25 1.67
CA PRO A 11 -13.24 -8.67 1.76
C PRO A 11 -12.29 -7.63 1.20
N PHE A 12 -11.06 -7.64 1.68
CA PHE A 12 -10.02 -6.80 1.10
C PHE A 12 -9.82 -7.13 -0.38
N ARG A 13 -9.68 -6.07 -1.20
CA ARG A 13 -9.13 -6.24 -2.56
C ARG A 13 -7.70 -6.76 -2.46
N ASP A 14 -7.22 -7.32 -3.57
CA ASP A 14 -5.83 -7.74 -3.69
C ASP A 14 -4.87 -6.67 -3.15
N HIS A 15 -4.05 -7.09 -2.20
CA HIS A 15 -3.07 -6.23 -1.56
C HIS A 15 -2.05 -5.71 -2.56
N ARG A 16 -1.64 -6.54 -3.51
CA ARG A 16 -0.64 -6.17 -4.51
C ARG A 16 -1.17 -5.04 -5.39
N GLN A 17 -2.35 -5.21 -5.98
CA GLN A 17 -3.00 -4.18 -6.79
C GLN A 17 -3.12 -2.83 -6.06
N VAL A 18 -3.52 -2.85 -4.78
CA VAL A 18 -3.69 -1.62 -3.98
C VAL A 18 -2.34 -0.96 -3.69
N ILE A 19 -1.32 -1.74 -3.32
CA ILE A 19 0.03 -1.22 -3.04
C ILE A 19 0.65 -0.65 -4.32
N GLU A 20 0.52 -1.33 -5.46
CA GLU A 20 1.00 -0.85 -6.76
C GLU A 20 0.37 0.50 -7.12
N GLY A 21 -0.94 0.68 -6.88
CA GLY A 21 -1.60 1.97 -7.08
C GLY A 21 -1.06 3.08 -6.16
N ILE A 22 -0.70 2.75 -4.91
CA ILE A 22 -0.07 3.70 -3.98
C ILE A 22 1.32 4.09 -4.50
N VAL A 23 2.15 3.12 -4.86
CA VAL A 23 3.51 3.36 -5.37
C VAL A 23 3.47 4.16 -6.66
N TYR A 24 2.54 3.85 -7.57
CA TYR A 24 2.34 4.62 -8.80
C TYR A 24 2.06 6.09 -8.50
N ARG A 25 1.13 6.37 -7.58
CA ARG A 25 0.83 7.75 -7.16
C ARG A 25 2.03 8.44 -6.53
N LEU A 26 2.80 7.75 -5.68
CA LEU A 26 3.99 8.32 -5.05
C LEU A 26 5.08 8.65 -6.08
N ARG A 27 5.25 7.81 -7.11
CA ARG A 27 6.23 8.01 -8.19
C ARG A 27 5.84 9.13 -9.17
N THR A 28 4.56 9.24 -9.50
CA THR A 28 4.07 10.15 -10.55
C THR A 28 3.56 11.49 -10.01
N GLY A 29 3.18 11.54 -8.73
CA GLY A 29 2.63 12.75 -8.11
C GLY A 29 1.19 13.08 -8.51
N VAL A 30 0.51 12.22 -9.28
CA VAL A 30 -0.87 12.46 -9.74
C VAL A 30 -1.84 12.61 -8.56
N ALA A 31 -2.95 13.33 -8.78
CA ALA A 31 -4.01 13.38 -7.80
C ALA A 31 -4.61 11.98 -7.63
N TRP A 32 -5.14 11.69 -6.44
CA TRP A 32 -5.77 10.38 -6.17
C TRP A 32 -6.89 10.05 -7.17
N ARG A 33 -7.64 11.07 -7.61
CA ARG A 33 -8.75 10.92 -8.56
C ARG A 33 -8.29 10.53 -9.97
N ASP A 34 -7.03 10.79 -10.30
CA ASP A 34 -6.46 10.58 -11.64
C ASP A 34 -5.67 9.26 -11.72
N LEU A 35 -5.78 8.41 -10.69
CA LEU A 35 -5.17 7.09 -10.70
C LEU A 35 -5.76 6.22 -11.83
N PRO A 36 -4.93 5.47 -12.57
CA PRO A 36 -5.43 4.52 -13.55
C PRO A 36 -6.43 3.54 -12.95
N GLU A 37 -7.56 3.33 -13.64
CA GLU A 37 -8.63 2.44 -13.18
C GLU A 37 -8.18 0.97 -13.03
N SER A 38 -7.08 0.59 -13.68
CA SER A 38 -6.45 -0.72 -13.54
C SER A 38 -6.03 -1.06 -12.11
N PHE A 39 -5.79 -0.06 -11.24
CA PHE A 39 -5.53 -0.27 -9.81
C PHE A 39 -6.81 -0.40 -8.97
N GLY A 40 -7.97 -0.12 -9.56
CA GLY A 40 -9.26 -0.11 -8.90
C GLY A 40 -9.63 1.26 -8.28
N PRO A 41 -10.70 1.31 -7.46
CA PRO A 41 -11.24 2.57 -6.97
C PRO A 41 -10.24 3.34 -6.11
N TRP A 42 -9.94 4.58 -6.51
CA TRP A 42 -8.97 5.41 -5.80
C TRP A 42 -9.32 5.65 -4.33
N GLN A 43 -10.60 5.63 -3.95
CA GLN A 43 -11.01 5.77 -2.55
C GLN A 43 -10.55 4.59 -1.70
N THR A 44 -10.55 3.37 -2.26
CA THR A 44 -10.04 2.17 -1.58
C THR A 44 -8.54 2.27 -1.38
N ILE A 45 -7.83 2.73 -2.42
CA ILE A 45 -6.37 2.91 -2.40
C ILE A 45 -6.00 3.98 -1.37
N TRP A 46 -6.65 5.14 -1.39
CA TRP A 46 -6.43 6.22 -0.43
C TRP A 46 -6.76 5.80 1.00
N LYS A 47 -7.89 5.13 1.24
CA LYS A 47 -8.26 4.63 2.58
C LYS A 47 -7.21 3.65 3.11
N ARG A 48 -6.68 2.78 2.25
CA ARG A 48 -5.61 1.84 2.63
C ARG A 48 -4.33 2.57 2.96
N HIS A 49 -3.90 3.50 2.09
CA HIS A 49 -2.72 4.31 2.32
C HIS A 49 -2.80 5.05 3.66
N LYS A 50 -3.92 5.75 3.90
CA LYS A 50 -4.18 6.46 5.16
C LYS A 50 -4.11 5.53 6.37
N ARG A 51 -4.78 4.36 6.30
CA ARG A 51 -4.76 3.37 7.38
C ARG A 51 -3.33 2.94 7.71
N PHE A 52 -2.55 2.60 6.68
CA PHE A 52 -1.18 2.13 6.86
C PHE A 52 -0.24 3.21 7.41
N SER A 53 -0.49 4.47 7.07
CA SER A 53 0.22 5.60 7.68
C SER A 53 -0.15 5.78 9.15
N THR A 54 -1.42 5.57 9.51
CA THR A 54 -1.88 5.76 10.91
C THR A 54 -1.55 4.59 11.84
N ASP A 55 -1.45 3.36 11.32
CA ASP A 55 -1.20 2.16 12.14
C ASP A 55 0.27 1.70 12.12
N GLY A 56 1.16 2.49 11.49
CA GLY A 56 2.59 2.21 11.39
C GLY A 56 2.95 1.06 10.46
N THR A 57 2.01 0.59 9.63
CA THR A 57 2.30 -0.48 8.66
C THR A 57 3.38 -0.05 7.66
N TRP A 58 3.40 1.22 7.23
CA TRP A 58 4.45 1.71 6.33
C TRP A 58 5.83 1.68 6.97
N ASP A 59 5.94 2.04 8.24
CA ASP A 59 7.22 2.02 8.96
C ASP A 59 7.75 0.59 9.07
N LYS A 60 6.87 -0.37 9.35
CA LYS A 60 7.22 -1.80 9.39
C LYS A 60 7.68 -2.32 8.04
N ILE A 61 6.99 -1.95 6.95
CA ILE A 61 7.38 -2.33 5.59
C ILE A 61 8.74 -1.72 5.25
N HIS A 62 8.94 -0.44 5.55
CA HIS A 62 10.20 0.27 5.30
C HIS A 62 11.36 -0.37 6.06
N ALA A 63 11.21 -0.60 7.37
CA ALA A 63 12.24 -1.24 8.19
C ALA A 63 12.62 -2.64 7.66
N ARG A 64 11.63 -3.40 7.18
CA ARG A 64 11.89 -4.72 6.59
C ARG A 64 12.68 -4.62 5.28
N LEU A 65 12.31 -3.70 4.39
CA LEU A 65 12.98 -3.50 3.11
C LEU A 65 14.42 -3.01 3.30
N VAL A 66 14.65 -2.09 4.24
CA VAL A 66 16.00 -1.63 4.61
C VAL A 66 16.84 -2.80 5.12
N ALA A 67 16.33 -3.59 6.07
CA ALA A 67 17.06 -4.74 6.58
C ALA A 67 17.39 -5.79 5.50
N GLU A 68 16.51 -5.99 4.52
CA GLU A 68 16.78 -6.86 3.36
C GLU A 68 17.85 -6.28 2.43
N ALA A 69 17.86 -4.95 2.21
CA ALA A 69 18.87 -4.28 1.41
C ALA A 69 20.26 -4.29 2.09
N ASP A 70 20.31 -4.04 3.40
CA ASP A 70 21.52 -4.13 4.21
C ASP A 70 22.12 -5.54 4.16
N ALA A 71 21.28 -6.57 4.32
CA ALA A 71 21.70 -7.97 4.24
C ALA A 71 22.22 -8.35 2.84
N ALA A 72 21.74 -7.68 1.79
CA ALA A 72 22.21 -7.87 0.42
C ALA A 72 23.47 -7.05 0.08
N GLY A 73 23.99 -6.23 1.01
CA GLY A 73 25.14 -5.36 0.79
C GLY A 73 24.85 -4.17 -0.13
N ALA A 74 23.59 -3.76 -0.23
CA ALA A 74 23.13 -2.70 -1.14
C ALA A 74 23.03 -1.31 -0.49
N VAL A 75 23.53 -1.15 0.74
CA VAL A 75 23.51 0.11 1.53
C VAL A 75 24.86 0.32 2.21
#